data_AF-W9DRP2-F1
#
_entry.id   AF-W9DRP2-F1
#
_cell.length_a   1.000
_cell.length_b   1.000
_cell.length_c   1.000
_cell.angle_alpha   90.00
_cell.angle_beta   90.00
_cell.angle_gamma   90.00
#
_symmetry.space_group_name_H-M   'P 1'
#
loop_
_entity.id
_entity.type
_entity.pdbx_description
1 polymer ?
#
loop_
_entity_poly.entity_id
_entity_poly.type
_entity_poly.pdbx_seq_one_letter_code
_entity_poly.pdbx_strand_id
1 'polypeptide(L)'
;MSDWINYYEDNKQTALMRINNMALSTGYSRELNCWVNKYLDPFSVARAISEERKENLDPFSRIRMEAEKDLEFTVLRANNRDRRNGEIIFFESNLLLMFNLMLKHIRTA
;
A
#
# COMPACT_ATOMS: atom_id res chain seq x y z
N MET A 1 8.61 11.16 -18.41
CA MET A 1 7.93 10.57 -17.24
C MET A 1 8.46 11.31 -16.04
N SER A 2 7.63 11.85 -15.13
CA SER A 2 8.14 12.67 -14.02
C SER A 2 8.97 11.82 -13.05
N ASP A 3 10.06 12.38 -12.53
CA ASP A 3 11.04 11.66 -11.68
C ASP A 3 10.40 11.00 -10.46
N TRP A 4 9.31 11.57 -9.95
CA TRP A 4 8.58 11.05 -8.81
C TRP A 4 7.79 9.77 -9.12
N ILE A 5 7.28 9.58 -10.36
CA ILE A 5 6.55 8.36 -10.74
C ILE A 5 7.50 7.16 -10.75
N ASN A 6 8.69 7.34 -11.31
CA ASN A 6 9.72 6.30 -11.32
C ASN A 6 10.13 5.92 -9.89
N TYR A 7 10.29 6.90 -9.00
CA TYR A 7 10.59 6.67 -7.59
C TYR A 7 9.55 5.79 -6.88
N TYR A 8 8.24 6.02 -7.10
CA TYR A 8 7.21 5.18 -6.47
C TYR A 8 7.07 3.81 -7.14
N GLU A 9 7.31 3.70 -8.45
CA GLU A 9 7.36 2.39 -9.10
C GLU A 9 8.53 1.55 -8.57
N ASP A 10 9.72 2.15 -8.38
CA ASP A 10 10.86 1.47 -7.75
C ASP A 10 10.55 0.99 -6.33
N ASN A 11 9.85 1.82 -5.54
CA ASN A 11 9.39 1.45 -4.20
C ASN A 11 8.40 0.29 -4.23
N LYS A 12 7.46 0.30 -5.17
CA LYS A 12 6.51 -0.79 -5.39
C LYS A 12 7.24 -2.08 -5.74
N GLN A 13 8.18 -2.05 -6.69
CA GLN A 13 8.95 -3.24 -7.07
C GLN A 13 9.79 -3.78 -5.90
N THR A 14 10.41 -2.88 -5.13
CA THR A 14 11.16 -3.23 -3.92
C THR A 14 10.26 -3.90 -2.88
N ALA A 15 9.05 -3.39 -2.67
CA ALA A 15 8.07 -3.98 -1.75
C ALA A 15 7.64 -5.39 -2.21
N LEU A 16 7.32 -5.57 -3.49
CA LEU A 16 6.96 -6.87 -4.06
C LEU A 16 8.09 -7.89 -3.92
N MET A 17 9.32 -7.50 -4.24
CA MET A 17 10.50 -8.35 -4.08
C MET A 17 10.68 -8.77 -2.62
N ARG A 18 10.48 -7.84 -1.67
CA ARG A 18 10.58 -8.13 -0.24
C ARG A 18 9.50 -9.10 0.23
N ILE A 19 8.26 -8.96 -0.22
CA ILE A 19 7.16 -9.92 0.08
C ILE A 19 7.53 -11.32 -0.40
N ASN A 20 8.07 -11.44 -1.61
CA ASN A 20 8.47 -12.74 -2.18
C ASN A 20 9.64 -13.39 -1.44
N ASN A 21 10.53 -12.58 -0.85
CA ASN A 21 11.67 -13.07 -0.07
C ASN A 21 11.31 -13.37 1.40
N MET A 22 10.17 -12.88 1.89
CA MET A 22 9.68 -13.21 3.22
C MET A 22 9.02 -14.60 3.23
N ALA A 23 9.31 -15.40 4.25
CA ALA A 23 8.70 -16.72 4.45
C ALA A 23 7.26 -16.62 5.01
N LEU A 24 6.40 -15.88 4.32
CA LEU A 24 5.00 -15.65 4.67
C LEU A 24 4.13 -16.85 4.28
N SER A 25 2.98 -16.99 4.94
CA SER A 25 1.93 -17.85 4.41
C SER A 25 1.45 -17.38 3.03
N THR A 26 1.10 -18.32 2.16
CA THR A 26 0.67 -18.05 0.78
C THR A 26 -0.53 -17.10 0.71
N GLY A 27 -1.50 -17.28 1.62
CA GLY A 27 -2.68 -16.41 1.68
C GLY A 27 -2.32 -14.98 2.02
N TYR A 28 -1.44 -14.78 3.00
CA TYR A 28 -1.03 -13.46 3.45
C TYR A 28 -0.11 -12.76 2.44
N SER A 29 0.86 -13.47 1.87
CA SER A 29 1.71 -12.97 0.78
C SER A 29 0.86 -12.48 -0.40
N ARG A 30 -0.19 -13.22 -0.77
CA ARG A 30 -1.11 -12.81 -1.84
C ARG A 30 -1.84 -11.51 -1.50
N GLU A 31 -2.39 -11.37 -0.30
CA GLU A 31 -3.11 -10.14 0.08
C GLU A 31 -2.17 -8.94 0.15
N LEU A 32 -0.95 -9.09 0.67
CA LEU A 32 0.05 -8.01 0.67
C LEU A 32 0.46 -7.61 -0.75
N ASN A 33 0.63 -8.58 -1.65
CA ASN A 33 0.89 -8.28 -3.06
C ASN A 33 -0.28 -7.51 -3.71
N CYS A 34 -1.53 -7.89 -3.41
CA CYS A 34 -2.72 -7.16 -3.87
C CYS A 34 -2.73 -5.72 -3.33
N TRP A 35 -2.44 -5.55 -2.02
CA TRP A 35 -2.38 -4.25 -1.38
C TRP A 35 -1.32 -3.36 -2.04
N VAL A 36 -0.10 -3.87 -2.23
CA VAL A 36 0.99 -3.13 -2.87
C VAL A 36 0.63 -2.71 -4.29
N ASN A 37 0.04 -3.60 -5.09
CA ASN A 37 -0.35 -3.26 -6.45
C ASN A 37 -1.49 -2.24 -6.52
N LYS A 38 -2.39 -2.24 -5.54
CA LYS A 38 -3.52 -1.30 -5.46
C LYS A 38 -3.11 0.08 -4.96
N TYR A 39 -2.27 0.14 -3.93
CA TYR A 39 -2.01 1.36 -3.17
C TYR A 39 -0.62 1.96 -3.36
N LEU A 40 0.37 1.23 -3.89
CA LEU A 40 1.69 1.79 -4.26
C LEU A 40 1.83 2.04 -5.77
N ASP A 41 0.72 2.11 -6.50
CA ASP A 41 0.68 2.57 -7.89
C ASP A 41 0.16 4.02 -7.96
N PRO A 42 1.03 5.00 -8.30
CA PRO A 42 0.64 6.39 -8.43
C PRO A 42 -0.54 6.64 -9.37
N PHE A 43 -0.60 5.92 -10.50
CA PHE A 43 -1.65 6.12 -11.49
C PHE A 43 -3.00 5.62 -10.98
N SER A 44 -3.01 4.43 -10.36
CA SER A 44 -4.20 3.86 -9.75
C SER A 44 -4.74 4.75 -8.63
N VAL A 45 -3.86 5.25 -7.75
CA VAL A 45 -4.27 6.12 -6.64
C VAL A 45 -4.75 7.49 -7.14
N ALA A 46 -4.06 8.11 -8.09
CA ALA A 46 -4.49 9.39 -8.67
C ALA A 46 -5.86 9.29 -9.35
N ARG A 47 -6.10 8.17 -10.06
CA ARG A 47 -7.40 7.88 -10.66
C ARG A 47 -8.49 7.72 -9.60
N ALA A 48 -8.24 6.92 -8.55
CA ALA A 48 -9.18 6.73 -7.45
C ALA A 48 -9.55 8.07 -6.79
N ILE A 49 -8.57 8.95 -6.52
CA ILE A 49 -8.82 10.29 -5.98
C ILE A 49 -9.72 11.10 -6.91
N SER A 50 -9.47 11.06 -8.23
CA SER A 50 -10.25 11.81 -9.21
C SER A 50 -11.70 11.31 -9.31
N GLU A 51 -11.93 10.01 -9.14
CA GLU A 51 -13.26 9.42 -9.11
C GLU A 51 -13.98 9.81 -7.81
N GLU A 52 -13.32 9.64 -6.68
CA GLU A 52 -13.87 9.92 -5.34
C GLU A 52 -14.20 11.40 -5.11
N ARG A 53 -13.43 12.32 -5.72
CA ARG A 53 -13.66 13.77 -5.63
C ARG A 53 -15.04 14.18 -6.19
N LYS A 54 -15.65 13.37 -7.05
CA LYS A 54 -16.98 13.64 -7.59
C LYS A 54 -18.07 13.49 -6.53
N GLU A 55 -17.82 12.69 -5.49
CA GLU A 55 -18.81 12.29 -4.49
C GLU A 55 -18.45 12.78 -3.08
N ASN A 56 -17.17 13.12 -2.82
CA ASN A 56 -16.69 13.49 -1.48
C ASN A 56 -15.83 14.75 -1.44
N LEU A 57 -15.99 15.52 -0.36
CA LEU A 57 -15.26 16.77 -0.10
C LEU A 57 -13.79 16.54 0.27
N ASP A 58 -13.45 15.38 0.85
CA ASP A 58 -12.07 15.00 1.18
C ASP A 58 -11.74 13.57 0.70
N PRO A 59 -11.46 13.39 -0.61
CA PRO A 59 -11.14 12.08 -1.17
C PRO A 59 -9.83 11.51 -0.63
N PHE A 60 -8.89 12.35 -0.19
CA PHE A 60 -7.58 11.90 0.30
C PHE A 60 -7.72 11.18 1.64
N SER A 61 -8.48 11.74 2.59
CA SER A 61 -8.68 11.09 3.89
C SER A 61 -9.45 9.78 3.77
N ARG A 62 -10.42 9.70 2.85
CA ARG A 62 -11.15 8.46 2.60
C ARG A 62 -10.26 7.37 2.01
N ILE A 63 -9.49 7.69 0.97
CA ILE A 63 -8.57 6.74 0.33
C ILE A 63 -7.49 6.28 1.32
N ARG A 64 -7.02 7.18 2.21
CA ARG A 64 -6.12 6.80 3.30
C ARG A 64 -6.76 5.77 4.23
N MET A 65 -7.97 6.07 4.72
CA MET A 65 -8.69 5.18 5.63
C MET A 65 -8.96 3.80 4.98
N GLU A 66 -9.30 3.76 3.69
CA GLU A 66 -9.49 2.51 2.96
C GLU A 66 -8.19 1.71 2.85
N ALA A 67 -7.06 2.35 2.54
CA ALA A 67 -5.77 1.67 2.49
C ALA A 67 -5.34 1.10 3.85
N GLU A 68 -5.57 1.83 4.94
CA GLU A 68 -5.29 1.37 6.31
C GLU A 68 -6.15 0.16 6.69
N LYS A 69 -7.46 0.23 6.42
CA LYS A 69 -8.39 -0.88 6.66
C LYS A 69 -8.06 -2.11 5.84
N ASP A 70 -7.78 -1.94 4.55
CA ASP A 70 -7.42 -3.05 3.66
C ASP A 70 -6.13 -3.73 4.16
N LEU A 71 -5.14 -2.96 4.64
CA LEU A 71 -3.92 -3.53 5.20
C LEU A 71 -4.21 -4.32 6.48
N GLU A 72 -5.00 -3.77 7.40
CA GLU A 72 -5.43 -4.46 8.63
C GLU A 72 -6.15 -5.78 8.32
N PHE A 73 -7.00 -5.80 7.30
CA PHE A 73 -7.71 -7.02 6.90
C PHE A 73 -6.80 -8.08 6.27
N THR A 74 -5.64 -7.72 5.70
CA THR A 74 -4.70 -8.72 5.20
C THR A 74 -4.23 -9.67 6.31
N VAL A 75 -4.15 -9.19 7.55
CA VAL A 75 -3.77 -9.96 8.74
C VAL A 75 -4.74 -11.12 9.03
N LEU A 76 -5.97 -11.07 8.52
CA LEU A 76 -6.92 -12.20 8.63
C LEU A 76 -6.42 -13.44 7.86
N ARG A 77 -5.59 -13.26 6.83
CA ARG A 77 -4.95 -14.35 6.08
C ARG A 77 -3.60 -14.79 6.66
N ALA A 78 -3.05 -14.03 7.60
CA ALA A 78 -1.79 -14.34 8.27
C ALA A 78 -1.95 -15.52 9.25
N ASN A 79 -0.92 -16.37 9.34
CA ASN A 79 -0.86 -17.40 10.37
C ASN A 79 -0.23 -16.87 11.67
N ASN A 80 -0.16 -17.69 12.72
CA ASN A 80 0.42 -17.27 14.00
C ASN A 80 1.92 -16.92 13.92
N ARG A 81 2.68 -17.52 12.99
CA ARG A 81 4.10 -17.18 12.77
C ARG A 81 4.21 -15.80 12.13
N ASP A 82 3.39 -15.53 11.13
CA ASP A 82 3.36 -14.26 10.42
C ASP A 82 3.04 -13.11 11.40
N ARG A 83 1.99 -13.29 12.21
CA ARG A 83 1.52 -12.28 13.19
C ARG A 83 2.48 -11.98 14.33
N ARG A 84 3.38 -12.92 14.66
CA ARG A 84 4.35 -12.78 15.75
C ARG A 84 5.72 -12.33 15.28
N ASN A 85 5.92 -12.21 13.96
CA ASN A 85 7.19 -11.78 13.41
C ASN A 85 7.26 -10.25 13.36
N GLY A 86 8.10 -9.66 14.22
CA GLY A 86 8.28 -8.21 14.28
C GLY A 86 8.78 -7.59 12.96
N GLU A 87 9.50 -8.34 12.13
CA GLU A 87 9.94 -7.85 10.82
C GLU A 87 8.77 -7.63 9.85
N ILE A 88 7.72 -8.43 9.97
CA ILE A 88 6.50 -8.31 9.16
C ILE A 88 5.71 -7.07 9.58
N ILE A 89 5.55 -6.87 10.89
CA ILE A 89 4.86 -5.70 11.45
C ILE A 89 5.58 -4.41 11.02
N PHE A 90 6.92 -4.40 11.08
CA PHE A 90 7.72 -3.28 10.62
C PHE A 90 7.59 -3.06 9.10
N PHE A 91 7.50 -4.13 8.33
CA PHE A 91 7.27 -4.05 6.89
C PHE A 91 5.90 -3.45 6.54
N GLU A 92 4.82 -3.89 7.16
CA GLU A 92 3.47 -3.31 6.99
C GLU A 92 3.45 -1.81 7.33
N SER A 93 4.12 -1.43 8.43
CA SER A 93 4.25 -0.03 8.81
C SER A 93 4.97 0.81 7.74
N ASN A 94 6.01 0.25 7.13
CA ASN A 94 6.71 0.90 6.02
C ASN A 94 5.85 0.99 4.74
N LEU A 95 5.01 -0.01 4.46
CA LEU A 95 4.06 0.06 3.35
C LEU A 95 3.11 1.25 3.49
N LEU A 96 2.51 1.45 4.67
CA LEU A 96 1.66 2.59 4.95
C LEU A 96 2.42 3.92 4.89
N LEU A 97 3.66 3.95 5.36
CA LEU A 97 4.49 5.15 5.27
C LEU A 97 4.73 5.55 3.81
N MET A 98 5.15 4.60 2.96
CA MET A 98 5.39 4.84 1.54
C MET A 98 4.12 5.34 0.83
N PHE A 99 2.98 4.69 1.09
CA PHE A 99 1.69 5.12 0.56
C PHE A 99 1.32 6.54 1.03
N ASN A 100 1.48 6.85 2.31
CA ASN A 100 1.16 8.18 2.84
C ASN A 100 2.05 9.29 2.26
N LEU A 101 3.33 9.00 2.02
CA LEU A 101 4.23 9.92 1.33
C LEU A 101 3.78 10.16 -0.11
N MET A 102 3.40 9.09 -0.83
CA MET A 102 2.85 9.19 -2.19
C MET A 102 1.56 10.00 -2.21
N LEU A 103 0.63 9.71 -1.31
CA LEU A 103 -0.64 10.39 -1.20
C LEU A 103 -0.47 11.88 -0.90
N LYS A 104 0.49 12.22 -0.02
CA LYS A 104 0.88 13.61 0.25
C LYS A 104 1.44 14.30 -0.99
N HIS A 105 2.31 13.61 -1.74
CA HIS A 105 2.89 14.15 -2.96
C HIS A 105 1.81 14.45 -4.01
N ILE A 106 0.88 13.51 -4.25
CA ILE A 106 -0.25 13.69 -5.18
C ILE A 106 -1.16 14.86 -4.73
N ARG A 107 -1.34 15.08 -3.43
CA ARG A 107 -2.13 16.22 -2.91
C ARG A 107 -1.49 17.57 -3.20
N THR A 108 -0.16 17.62 -3.27
CA THR A 108 0.62 18.86 -3.47
C THR A 108 1.06 19.09 -4.92
N ALA A 109 0.94 18.08 -5.77
CA ALA A 109 1.23 18.13 -7.21
C ALA A 109 0.07 18.76 -7.99
#